data_AF-A0AAD8LWG9-F1
#
_entry.id   AF-A0AAD8LWG9-F1
#
_cell.length_a   1.000
_cell.length_b   1.000
_cell.length_c   1.000
_cell.angle_alpha   90.00
_cell.angle_beta   90.00
_cell.angle_gamma   90.00
#
_symmetry.space_group_name_H-M   'P 1'
#
loop_
_entity.id
_entity.type
_entity.pdbx_description
1 polymer ?
#
loop_
_entity_poly.entity_id
_entity_poly.type
_entity_poly.pdbx_seq_one_letter_code
_entity_poly.pdbx_strand_id
1 'polypeptide(L)'
;MAVALDRIYMVVKDPFLFSPYHEAIREPFDYYMFAQEYIRPLIDFRHSYVGNISLFDDMEKKLRQGDNVILISNHQTEADPAVIALLLESTHPYIGEGVTYIEGDRVVTDPLCKPFSMGRNLLCVYSKKHMRRRQSVSRRKNFGGDLAPGMLHIHKLSP
;
A
#
# COMPACT_ATOMS: atom_id res chain seq x y z
N MET A 1 -21.09 4.25 -1.28
CA MET A 1 -20.80 5.49 -2.03
C MET A 1 -20.77 6.75 -1.17
N ALA A 2 -21.77 7.04 -0.32
CA ALA A 2 -21.80 8.29 0.47
C ALA A 2 -20.52 8.50 1.31
N VAL A 3 -20.09 7.48 2.06
CA VAL A 3 -18.85 7.53 2.86
C VAL A 3 -17.62 7.80 1.98
N ALA A 4 -17.52 7.15 0.81
CA ALA A 4 -16.39 7.36 -0.09
C ALA A 4 -16.32 8.82 -0.59
N LEU A 5 -17.44 9.40 -1.00
CA LEU A 5 -17.50 10.79 -1.45
C LEU A 5 -17.15 11.77 -0.33
N ASP A 6 -17.61 11.50 0.89
CA ASP A 6 -17.28 12.30 2.06
C ASP A 6 -15.78 12.24 2.40
N ARG A 7 -15.17 11.05 2.39
CA ARG A 7 -13.72 10.90 2.60
C ARG A 7 -12.89 11.55 1.48
N ILE A 8 -13.34 11.44 0.23
CA ILE A 8 -12.72 12.14 -0.92
C ILE A 8 -12.80 13.65 -0.71
N TYR A 9 -13.97 14.17 -0.33
CA TYR A 9 -14.14 15.60 -0.04
C TYR A 9 -13.21 16.08 1.06
N MET A 10 -13.02 15.29 2.13
CA MET A 10 -12.08 15.62 3.20
C MET A 10 -10.64 15.75 2.69
N VAL A 11 -10.15 14.81 1.87
CA VAL A 11 -8.78 14.88 1.33
C VAL A 11 -8.61 15.95 0.24
N VAL A 12 -9.70 16.42 -0.36
CA VAL A 12 -9.68 17.60 -1.26
C VAL A 12 -9.60 18.89 -0.44
N LYS A 13 -10.36 18.97 0.65
CA LYS A 13 -10.40 20.14 1.54
C LYS A 13 -9.10 20.30 2.32
N ASP A 14 -8.57 19.19 2.85
CA ASP A 14 -7.32 19.13 3.61
C ASP A 14 -6.47 17.94 3.12
N PRO A 15 -5.54 18.18 2.18
CA PRO A 15 -4.77 17.10 1.56
C PRO A 15 -3.85 16.36 2.53
N PHE A 16 -4.17 15.09 2.77
CA PHE A 16 -3.28 14.18 3.50
C PHE A 16 -1.91 14.04 2.81
N LEU A 17 -0.81 14.11 3.57
CA LEU A 17 0.54 13.96 3.06
C LEU A 17 1.12 12.62 3.52
N PHE A 18 1.43 11.75 2.57
CA PHE A 18 2.06 10.47 2.86
C PHE A 18 3.54 10.66 3.21
N SER A 19 3.98 10.04 4.31
CA SER A 19 5.38 9.86 4.65
C SER A 19 6.05 8.81 3.76
N PRO A 20 7.40 8.77 3.67
CA PRO A 20 8.12 7.74 2.90
C PRO A 20 7.72 6.32 3.29
N TYR A 21 7.52 6.08 4.59
CA TYR A 21 6.84 4.91 5.12
C TYR A 21 5.56 5.37 5.80
N HIS A 22 4.41 4.89 5.34
CA HIS A 22 3.08 5.24 5.83
C HIS A 22 2.44 4.00 6.43
N GLU A 23 1.97 4.11 7.67
CA GLU A 23 1.22 3.06 8.35
C GLU A 23 -0.28 3.25 8.12
N ALA A 24 -1.01 2.14 7.98
CA ALA A 24 -2.45 2.17 7.77
C ALA A 24 -3.17 2.92 8.90
N ILE A 25 -4.00 3.90 8.55
CA ILE A 25 -4.80 4.65 9.53
C ILE A 25 -6.05 3.84 9.88
N ARG A 26 -6.14 3.42 11.14
CA ARG A 26 -7.27 2.65 11.68
C ARG A 26 -8.23 3.47 12.56
N GLU A 27 -7.77 4.60 13.10
CA GLU A 27 -8.54 5.47 14.00
C GLU A 27 -8.30 6.96 13.69
N PRO A 28 -9.27 7.87 13.93
CA PRO A 28 -10.63 7.62 14.43
C PRO A 28 -11.60 7.09 13.35
N PHE A 29 -11.10 6.94 12.12
CA PHE A 29 -11.83 6.34 11.01
C PHE A 29 -10.97 5.22 10.44
N ASP A 30 -11.53 4.02 10.36
CA ASP A 30 -10.83 2.85 9.83
C ASP A 30 -10.81 2.88 8.29
N TYR A 31 -9.74 3.46 7.73
CA TYR A 31 -9.55 3.54 6.28
C TYR A 31 -9.27 2.17 5.65
N TYR A 32 -8.73 1.21 6.41
CA TYR A 32 -8.53 -0.15 5.94
C TYR A 32 -9.89 -0.82 5.71
N MET A 33 -10.74 -0.82 6.73
CA MET A 33 -12.07 -1.43 6.65
C MET A 33 -12.94 -0.73 5.62
N PHE A 34 -12.90 0.60 5.55
CA PHE A 34 -13.55 1.37 4.49
C PHE A 34 -13.16 0.87 3.09
N ALA A 35 -11.88 0.65 2.83
CA ALA A 35 -11.42 0.15 1.53
C ALA A 35 -11.86 -1.30 1.28
N GLN A 36 -11.78 -2.17 2.29
CA GLN A 36 -12.24 -3.55 2.20
C GLN A 36 -13.73 -3.63 1.85
N GLU A 37 -14.57 -2.89 2.56
CA GLU A 37 -16.02 -2.87 2.34
C GLU A 37 -16.41 -2.27 0.99
N TYR A 38 -15.66 -1.27 0.52
CA TYR A 38 -15.89 -0.67 -0.78
C TYR A 38 -15.57 -1.63 -1.94
N ILE A 39 -14.49 -2.41 -1.83
CA ILE A 39 -14.03 -3.32 -2.89
C ILE A 39 -14.72 -4.68 -2.83
N ARG A 40 -15.08 -5.18 -1.65
CA ARG A 40 -15.74 -6.48 -1.45
C ARG A 40 -16.88 -6.78 -2.44
N PRO A 41 -17.87 -5.88 -2.68
CA PRO A 41 -18.98 -6.20 -3.59
C PRO A 41 -18.56 -6.30 -5.07
N LEU A 42 -17.32 -5.92 -5.42
CA LEU A 42 -16.78 -5.99 -6.77
C LEU A 42 -16.07 -7.32 -7.05
N ILE A 43 -15.82 -8.13 -6.02
CA ILE A 43 -15.14 -9.43 -6.15
C ILE A 43 -16.19 -10.53 -6.26
N ASP A 44 -16.13 -11.29 -7.35
CA ASP A 44 -16.85 -12.56 -7.45
C ASP A 44 -16.04 -13.66 -6.74
N PHE A 45 -16.25 -13.78 -5.42
CA PHE A 45 -15.53 -14.76 -4.60
C PHE A 45 -15.78 -16.20 -5.02
N ARG A 46 -16.92 -16.51 -5.66
CA ARG A 46 -17.24 -17.88 -6.10
C ARG A 46 -16.39 -18.34 -7.27
N HIS A 47 -15.94 -17.39 -8.09
CA HIS A 47 -15.10 -17.64 -9.26
C HIS A 47 -13.66 -17.13 -9.07
N SER A 48 -13.32 -16.64 -7.89
CA SER A 48 -11.95 -16.25 -7.52
C SER A 48 -11.21 -17.42 -6.89
N TYR A 49 -9.88 -17.44 -7.01
CA TYR A 49 -9.03 -18.50 -6.48
C TYR A 49 -7.72 -17.97 -5.92
N VAL A 50 -7.24 -18.61 -4.86
CA VAL A 50 -5.90 -18.41 -4.31
C VAL A 50 -5.09 -19.67 -4.60
N GLY A 51 -4.07 -19.54 -5.45
CA GLY A 51 -3.16 -20.64 -5.74
C GLY A 51 -2.13 -20.84 -4.62
N ASN A 52 -1.72 -22.09 -4.39
CA ASN A 52 -0.63 -22.45 -3.48
C ASN A 52 -0.79 -21.88 -2.05
N ILE A 53 -1.99 -21.99 -1.50
CA ILE A 53 -2.34 -21.40 -0.20
C ILE A 53 -1.38 -21.77 0.94
N SER A 54 -0.82 -23.00 0.92
CA SER A 54 0.14 -23.47 1.93
C SER A 54 1.45 -22.67 1.96
N LEU A 55 1.80 -21.96 0.88
CA LEU A 55 2.96 -21.08 0.88
C LEU A 55 2.74 -19.86 1.79
N PHE A 56 1.49 -19.44 2.00
CA PHE A 56 1.17 -18.35 2.93
C PHE A 56 1.38 -18.78 4.39
N ASP A 57 1.12 -20.06 4.73
CA ASP A 57 1.48 -20.62 6.04
C ASP A 57 2.99 -20.54 6.28
N ASP A 58 3.78 -20.92 5.29
CA ASP A 58 5.24 -20.89 5.38
C ASP A 58 5.82 -19.48 5.38
N MET A 59 5.14 -18.52 4.75
CA MET A 59 5.46 -17.09 4.85
C MET A 59 5.20 -16.58 6.26
N GLU A 60 4.05 -16.88 6.87
CA GLU A 60 3.76 -16.48 8.25
C GLU A 60 4.79 -17.06 9.24
N LYS A 61 5.18 -18.33 9.08
CA LYS A 61 6.22 -18.94 9.92
C LYS A 61 7.54 -18.17 9.85
N LYS A 62 7.99 -17.80 8.64
CA LYS A 62 9.22 -17.01 8.45
C LYS A 62 9.09 -15.62 9.08
N LEU A 63 7.96 -14.94 8.87
CA LEU A 63 7.69 -13.64 9.48
C LEU A 63 7.75 -13.72 11.02
N ARG A 64 7.19 -14.76 11.64
CA ARG A 64 7.25 -14.99 13.10
C ARG A 64 8.66 -15.30 13.62
N GLN A 65 9.56 -15.78 12.76
CA GLN A 65 10.97 -16.00 13.08
C GLN A 65 11.81 -14.71 12.98
N GLY A 66 11.20 -13.60 12.53
CA GLY A 66 11.89 -12.32 12.32
C GLY A 66 12.49 -12.17 10.92
N ASP A 67 12.20 -13.09 10.00
CA ASP A 67 12.62 -12.95 8.60
C ASP A 67 11.76 -11.92 7.87
N ASN A 68 12.34 -11.32 6.83
CA ASN A 68 11.61 -10.49 5.89
C ASN A 68 11.17 -11.31 4.67
N VAL A 69 9.92 -11.11 4.23
CA VAL A 69 9.38 -11.72 3.02
C VAL A 69 9.07 -10.61 2.00
N ILE A 70 9.60 -10.74 0.78
CA ILE A 70 9.34 -9.81 -0.32
C ILE A 70 8.51 -10.53 -1.38
N LEU A 71 7.32 -10.01 -1.65
CA LEU A 71 6.45 -10.49 -2.73
C LEU A 71 6.80 -9.78 -4.03
N ILE A 72 7.36 -10.52 -4.99
CA ILE A 72 7.59 -10.02 -6.35
C ILE A 72 6.33 -10.29 -7.18
N SER A 73 5.46 -9.29 -7.25
CA SER A 73 4.15 -9.39 -7.89
C SER A 73 4.09 -8.62 -9.21
N ASN A 74 3.19 -9.04 -10.10
CA ASN A 74 2.64 -8.12 -11.09
C ASN A 74 1.71 -7.10 -10.41
N HIS A 75 1.33 -6.06 -11.15
CA HIS A 75 0.36 -5.06 -10.72
C HIS A 75 -0.65 -4.85 -11.85
N GLN A 76 -1.94 -4.85 -11.53
CA GLN A 76 -3.03 -4.75 -12.50
C GLN A 76 -3.90 -3.52 -12.23
N THR A 77 -4.25 -3.28 -10.97
CA THR A 77 -5.18 -2.22 -10.58
C THR A 77 -4.73 -1.53 -9.29
N GLU A 78 -5.18 -0.29 -9.10
CA GLU A 78 -4.95 0.46 -7.85
C GLU A 78 -5.66 -0.20 -6.64
N ALA A 79 -6.56 -1.16 -6.88
CA ALA A 79 -7.29 -1.91 -5.86
C ALA A 79 -6.62 -3.23 -5.49
N ASP A 80 -5.48 -3.59 -6.11
CA ASP A 80 -4.75 -4.83 -5.83
C ASP A 80 -4.50 -5.05 -4.32
N PRO A 81 -4.14 -4.02 -3.50
CA PRO A 81 -3.99 -4.20 -2.07
C PRO A 81 -5.26 -4.71 -1.36
N ALA A 82 -6.42 -4.16 -1.73
CA ALA A 82 -7.69 -4.58 -1.17
C ALA A 82 -8.11 -5.97 -1.64
N VAL A 83 -7.88 -6.28 -2.92
CA VAL A 83 -8.18 -7.61 -3.48
C VAL A 83 -7.34 -8.68 -2.80
N ILE A 84 -6.03 -8.47 -2.65
CA ILE A 84 -5.12 -9.40 -1.94
C ILE A 84 -5.61 -9.62 -0.50
N ALA A 85 -5.90 -8.53 0.22
CA ALA A 85 -6.38 -8.61 1.60
C ALA A 85 -7.70 -9.38 1.71
N LEU A 86 -8.69 -9.09 0.83
CA LEU A 86 -9.99 -9.76 0.81
C LEU A 86 -9.89 -11.25 0.46
N LEU A 87 -8.98 -11.64 -0.44
CA LEU A 87 -8.78 -13.06 -0.80
C LEU A 87 -8.10 -13.86 0.33
N LEU A 88 -7.34 -13.19 1.20
CA LEU A 88 -6.62 -13.82 2.31
C LEU A 88 -7.31 -13.68 3.66
N GLU A 89 -8.35 -12.84 3.79
CA GLU A 89 -8.95 -12.45 5.07
C GLU A 89 -9.39 -13.62 5.97
N SER A 90 -9.86 -14.71 5.37
CA SER A 90 -10.42 -15.86 6.10
C SER A 90 -9.36 -16.89 6.51
N THR A 91 -8.17 -16.83 5.92
CA THR A 91 -7.13 -17.85 6.08
C THR A 91 -5.82 -17.29 6.62
N HIS A 92 -5.41 -16.11 6.14
CA HIS A 92 -4.15 -15.45 6.48
C HIS A 92 -4.37 -13.96 6.75
N PRO A 93 -5.21 -13.59 7.74
CA PRO A 93 -5.51 -12.19 8.04
C PRO A 93 -4.27 -11.39 8.45
N TYR A 94 -3.29 -12.03 9.10
CA TYR A 94 -2.02 -11.40 9.46
C TYR A 94 -1.28 -10.88 8.22
N ILE A 95 -1.24 -11.67 7.14
CA ILE A 95 -0.69 -11.24 5.85
C ILE A 95 -1.63 -10.22 5.19
N GLY A 96 -2.94 -10.48 5.15
CA GLY A 96 -3.92 -9.61 4.50
C GLY A 96 -3.94 -8.17 5.06
N GLU A 97 -3.62 -7.99 6.33
CA GLU A 97 -3.51 -6.68 6.98
C GLU A 97 -2.07 -6.15 7.05
N GLY A 98 -1.07 -7.03 7.13
CA GLY A 98 0.32 -6.67 7.43
C GLY A 98 1.19 -6.33 6.22
N VAL A 99 0.76 -6.61 4.98
CA VAL A 99 1.59 -6.34 3.79
C VAL A 99 1.84 -4.84 3.63
N THR A 100 3.12 -4.48 3.41
CA THR A 100 3.53 -3.13 3.01
C THR A 100 3.68 -3.07 1.49
N TYR A 101 2.93 -2.18 0.85
CA TYR A 101 2.89 -2.02 -0.61
C TYR A 101 3.85 -0.93 -1.06
N ILE A 102 4.63 -1.21 -2.11
CA ILE A 102 5.49 -0.20 -2.73
C ILE A 102 4.63 0.58 -3.71
N GLU A 103 4.25 1.80 -3.34
CA GLU A 103 3.26 2.57 -4.10
C GLU A 103 3.82 3.86 -4.71
N GLY A 104 3.30 4.19 -5.88
CA GLY A 104 3.74 5.28 -6.73
C GLY A 104 2.88 6.55 -6.63
N ASP A 105 3.33 7.60 -7.34
CA ASP A 105 2.72 8.94 -7.32
C ASP A 105 1.19 8.98 -7.46
N ARG A 106 0.56 8.12 -8.26
CA ARG A 106 -0.88 8.27 -8.56
C ARG A 106 -1.77 8.02 -7.35
N VAL A 107 -1.59 6.90 -6.66
CA VAL A 107 -2.46 6.53 -5.52
C VAL A 107 -2.25 7.43 -4.30
N VAL A 108 -1.05 8.03 -4.17
CA VAL A 108 -0.73 8.96 -3.09
C VAL A 108 -1.08 10.42 -3.40
N THR A 109 -1.35 10.78 -4.67
CA THR A 109 -1.68 12.16 -5.08
C THR A 109 -3.11 12.36 -5.57
N ASP A 110 -3.74 11.35 -6.19
CA ASP A 110 -5.10 11.43 -6.73
C ASP A 110 -6.13 11.43 -5.59
N PRO A 111 -6.91 12.51 -5.38
CA PRO A 111 -7.89 12.58 -4.29
C PRO A 111 -8.95 11.47 -4.31
N LEU A 112 -9.21 10.85 -5.46
CA LEU A 112 -10.13 9.73 -5.57
C LEU A 112 -9.55 8.43 -4.99
N CYS A 113 -8.22 8.28 -5.04
CA CYS A 113 -7.51 7.09 -4.56
C CYS A 113 -7.02 7.25 -3.12
N LYS A 114 -6.67 8.48 -2.70
CA LYS A 114 -6.04 8.74 -1.40
C LYS A 114 -6.75 8.11 -0.21
N PRO A 115 -8.09 8.16 -0.06
CA PRO A 115 -8.76 7.52 1.07
C PRO A 115 -8.50 6.01 1.14
N PHE A 116 -8.39 5.34 0.00
CA PHE A 116 -8.07 3.90 -0.05
C PHE A 116 -6.61 3.63 0.32
N SER A 117 -5.70 4.48 -0.13
CA SER A 117 -4.27 4.40 0.21
C SER A 117 -3.97 4.70 1.68
N MET A 118 -4.74 5.60 2.31
CA MET A 118 -4.61 5.91 3.75
C MET A 118 -4.82 4.69 4.64
N GLY A 119 -5.60 3.70 4.17
CA GLY A 119 -5.88 2.45 4.88
C GLY A 119 -4.87 1.32 4.64
N ARG A 120 -3.70 1.59 4.04
CA ARG A 120 -2.69 0.57 3.73
C ARG A 120 -1.35 0.93 4.32
N ASN A 121 -0.52 -0.08 4.60
CA ASN A 121 0.90 0.14 4.87
C ASN A 121 1.61 0.37 3.54
N LEU A 122 2.29 1.50 3.38
CA LEU A 122 2.89 1.91 2.11
C LEU A 122 4.36 2.28 2.28
N LEU A 123 5.17 1.86 1.33
CA LEU A 123 6.47 2.46 1.04
C LEU A 123 6.30 3.39 -0.17
N CYS A 124 6.18 4.68 0.09
CA CYS A 124 5.88 5.69 -0.91
C CYS A 124 7.13 6.02 -1.73
N VAL A 125 7.14 5.61 -3.00
CA VAL A 125 8.27 5.81 -3.91
C VAL A 125 7.88 6.61 -5.14
N TYR A 126 8.82 7.38 -5.65
CA TYR A 126 8.62 8.07 -6.92
C TYR A 126 8.88 7.12 -8.09
N SER A 127 7.85 6.91 -8.91
CA SER A 127 7.97 6.04 -10.08
C SER A 127 8.97 6.62 -11.08
N LYS A 128 10.01 5.85 -11.40
CA LYS A 128 11.02 6.23 -12.41
C LYS A 128 10.38 6.61 -13.75
N LYS A 129 9.28 5.94 -14.12
CA LYS A 129 8.50 6.19 -15.35
C LYS A 129 7.97 7.63 -15.44
N HIS A 130 7.67 8.25 -14.30
CA HIS A 130 7.04 9.57 -14.23
C HIS A 130 7.97 10.68 -13.71
N MET A 131 9.21 10.35 -13.31
CA MET A 131 10.20 11.32 -12.80
C MET A 131 10.45 12.49 -13.75
N ARG A 132 10.34 12.27 -15.08
CA ARG A 132 10.63 13.28 -16.10
C ARG A 132 9.43 14.13 -16.52
N ARG A 133 8.20 13.82 -16.08
CA ARG A 133 6.99 14.55 -16.51
C ARG A 133 6.86 15.96 -15.93
N ARG A 134 7.58 16.30 -14.84
CA ARG A 134 7.65 17.66 -14.27
C ARG A 134 9.10 18.01 -13.90
N GLN A 135 9.76 18.82 -14.72
CA GLN A 135 11.17 19.22 -14.52
C GLN A 135 11.40 19.96 -13.18
N SER A 136 10.43 20.73 -12.69
CA SER A 136 10.54 21.47 -11.42
C SER A 136 10.50 20.58 -10.16
N VAL A 137 9.97 19.37 -10.25
CA VAL A 137 9.79 18.45 -9.11
C VAL A 137 10.90 17.39 -9.04
N SER A 138 11.58 17.13 -10.17
CA SER A 138 12.73 16.22 -10.29
C SER A 138 13.80 16.45 -9.19
N ARG A 139 14.12 17.71 -8.88
CA ARG A 139 15.11 18.06 -7.83
C ARG A 139 14.68 17.74 -6.40
N ARG A 140 13.38 17.79 -6.08
CA ARG A 140 12.85 17.45 -4.73
C ARG A 140 12.62 15.95 -4.53
N LYS A 141 12.47 15.20 -5.63
CA LYS A 141 12.32 13.73 -5.62
C LYS A 141 13.67 13.01 -5.46
N ASN A 142 14.78 13.73 -5.67
CA ASN A 142 16.13 13.28 -5.39
C ASN A 142 16.57 13.73 -3.99
N PHE A 143 16.01 13.16 -2.92
CA PHE A 143 16.69 13.19 -1.62
C PHE A 143 17.89 12.23 -1.69
N GLY A 144 18.93 12.69 -2.39
CA GLY A 144 20.20 12.02 -2.62
C GLY A 144 21.20 12.97 -3.28
N GLY A 145 21.02 14.28 -3.11
CA GLY A 145 21.83 15.32 -3.74
C GLY A 145 23.16 15.63 -3.06
N ASP A 146 23.34 15.24 -1.79
CA ASP A 146 24.58 15.51 -1.03
C ASP A 146 25.14 14.27 -0.29
N LEU A 147 24.72 13.06 -0.66
CA LEU A 147 25.30 11.83 -0.10
C LEU A 147 26.01 11.05 -1.20
N ALA A 148 27.31 10.82 -0.96
CA ALA A 148 28.24 10.13 -1.85
C ALA A 148 27.64 8.84 -2.44
N PRO A 149 28.00 8.50 -3.70
CA PRO A 149 27.43 7.35 -4.39
C PRO A 149 27.93 6.06 -3.74
N GLY A 150 27.04 5.31 -3.07
CA GLY A 150 27.35 3.92 -2.69
C GLY A 150 26.92 3.41 -1.31
N MET A 151 25.96 4.02 -0.61
CA MET A 151 25.47 3.45 0.65
C MET A 151 23.95 3.43 0.73
N LEU A 152 23.37 2.27 0.37
CA LEU A 152 21.99 1.94 0.75
C LEU A 152 22.05 1.45 2.21
N HIS A 153 21.82 2.35 3.16
CA HIS A 153 21.59 1.95 4.54
C HIS A 153 20.19 1.37 4.67
N ILE A 154 20.09 0.05 4.60
CA ILE A 154 18.94 -0.68 5.13
C ILE A 154 19.07 -0.58 6.65
N HIS A 155 18.34 0.36 7.25
CA HIS A 155 18.17 0.33 8.70
C HIS A 155 17.42 -0.94 9.06
N LYS A 156 18.10 -1.77 9.84
CA LYS A 156 17.58 -2.94 10.50
C LYS A 156 16.34 -2.51 11.31
N LEU A 157 15.14 -2.81 10.83
CA LEU A 157 13.96 -2.82 11.69
C LEU A 157 14.19 -3.99 12.66
N SER A 158 14.50 -3.68 13.91
CA SER A 158 14.66 -4.66 15.00
C SER A 158 13.92 -4.13 16.21
N PRO A 159 13.59 -5.04 17.13
CA PRO A 159 12.44 -5.95 17.13
C PRO A 159 11.17 -5.26 17.62
#